data_AF-A0A7U2ICZ2-F1
#
_entry.id   AF-A0A7U2ICZ2-F1
#
_cell.length_a   1.000
_cell.length_b   1.000
_cell.length_c   1.000
_cell.angle_alpha   90.00
_cell.angle_beta   90.00
_cell.angle_gamma   90.00
#
_symmetry.space_group_name_H-M   'P 1'
#
loop_
_entity.id
_entity.type
_entity.pdbx_description
1 polymer ?
#
loop_
_entity_poly.entity_id
_entity_poly.type
_entity_poly.pdbx_seq_one_letter_code
_entity_poly.pdbx_strand_id
1 'polypeptide(L)'
;MFSYRERRLYRFLDTHHQFTCSKGLSVVEASVENLQTALSNGRINSVQLIAKHIIRVARFDRRGPCSNALVVLNSNVFDHAQSSDDFRDIKGSVGSALEGLPGTLKLRWLD
;
A
#
# COMPACT_ATOMS: atom_id res chain seq x y z
N MET A 1 -16.63 14.75 13.71
CA MET A 1 -17.83 14.41 12.91
C MET A 1 -17.39 14.34 11.45
N PHE A 2 -17.00 13.16 10.97
CA PHE A 2 -16.34 12.98 9.67
C PHE A 2 -17.35 12.97 8.50
N SER A 3 -16.95 13.62 7.40
CA SER A 3 -17.80 14.00 6.26
C SER A 3 -18.31 12.80 5.45
N TYR A 4 -19.46 12.96 4.78
CA TYR A 4 -20.19 11.92 4.05
C TYR A 4 -19.37 11.28 2.90
N ARG A 5 -18.29 11.92 2.46
CA ARG A 5 -17.33 11.39 1.47
C ARG A 5 -16.36 10.34 2.02
N GLU A 6 -16.03 10.40 3.32
CA GLU A 6 -15.05 9.47 3.92
C GLU A 6 -15.68 8.13 4.30
N ARG A 7 -17.00 8.10 4.55
CA ARG A 7 -17.71 6.86 4.93
C ARG A 7 -17.82 5.83 3.80
N ARG A 8 -17.68 6.24 2.54
CA ARG A 8 -17.70 5.31 1.40
C ARG A 8 -16.40 4.51 1.28
N LEU A 9 -15.29 5.01 1.84
CA LEU A 9 -14.02 4.30 1.89
C LEU A 9 -13.96 3.28 3.04
N TYR A 10 -14.63 3.54 4.16
CA TYR A 10 -14.60 2.62 5.31
C TYR A 10 -15.60 1.46 5.24
N ARG A 11 -16.72 1.59 4.50
CA ARG A 11 -17.68 0.47 4.33
C ARG A 11 -17.14 -0.66 3.44
N PHE A 12 -16.05 -0.43 2.70
CA PHE A 12 -15.37 -1.49 1.95
C PHE A 12 -14.40 -2.32 2.82
N LEU A 13 -14.18 -1.92 4.08
CA LEU A 13 -13.15 -2.50 4.94
C LEU A 13 -13.67 -3.48 5.99
N ASP A 14 -14.97 -3.78 6.00
CA ASP A 14 -15.57 -4.72 6.95
C ASP A 14 -16.00 -6.00 6.22
N THR A 15 -15.02 -6.83 5.89
CA THR A 15 -15.24 -8.24 5.52
C THR A 15 -14.16 -9.08 6.21
N HIS A 16 -14.45 -9.50 7.43
CA HIS A 16 -13.77 -10.63 8.04
C HIS A 16 -14.18 -11.92 7.31
N HIS A 17 -13.18 -12.74 6.97
CA HIS A 17 -13.27 -14.00 6.20
C HIS A 17 -13.49 -13.87 4.68
N GLN A 18 -12.43 -14.09 3.91
CA GLN A 18 -12.22 -15.36 3.19
C GLN A 18 -10.85 -15.28 2.50
N PHE A 19 -9.92 -16.10 2.95
CA PHE A 19 -8.74 -16.45 2.17
C PHE A 19 -9.17 -17.46 1.09
N THR A 20 -8.70 -17.19 -0.13
CA THR A 20 -8.69 -18.00 -1.37
C THR A 20 -9.96 -18.14 -2.23
N CYS A 21 -9.65 -18.14 -3.54
CA CYS A 21 -10.43 -18.36 -4.77
C CYS A 21 -11.32 -17.23 -5.34
N SER A 22 -10.78 -16.60 -6.40
CA SER A 22 -11.27 -15.52 -7.29
C SER A 22 -11.20 -14.04 -6.84
N LYS A 23 -10.59 -13.71 -5.69
CA LYS A 23 -10.71 -12.37 -5.07
C LYS A 23 -9.37 -11.74 -4.68
N GLY A 24 -9.07 -10.58 -5.26
CA GLY A 24 -8.15 -9.53 -4.77
C GLY A 24 -6.69 -9.92 -4.52
N LEU A 25 -5.73 -9.21 -5.13
CA LEU A 25 -4.31 -9.38 -4.83
C LEU A 25 -4.06 -9.22 -3.31
N SER A 26 -3.65 -10.31 -2.66
CA SER A 26 -3.18 -10.31 -1.27
C SER A 26 -1.80 -9.66 -1.23
N VAL A 27 -1.62 -8.73 -0.30
CA VAL A 27 -0.33 -8.08 -0.05
C VAL A 27 0.56 -8.91 0.87
N VAL A 28 -0.03 -9.85 1.62
CA VAL A 28 0.67 -10.71 2.58
C VAL A 28 1.29 -11.89 1.82
N GLU A 29 2.58 -12.19 2.11
CA GLU A 29 3.38 -13.22 1.42
C GLU A 29 3.49 -13.05 -0.11
N ALA A 30 3.23 -11.84 -0.62
CA ALA A 30 3.41 -11.55 -2.03
C ALA A 30 4.89 -11.27 -2.32
N SER A 31 5.47 -11.97 -3.29
CA SER A 31 6.81 -11.65 -3.79
C SER A 31 6.82 -10.30 -4.51
N VAL A 32 7.99 -9.66 -4.54
CA VAL A 32 8.22 -8.41 -5.28
C VAL A 32 7.82 -8.57 -6.74
N GLU A 33 8.18 -9.69 -7.37
CA GLU A 33 7.82 -10.01 -8.76
C GLU A 33 6.31 -10.10 -8.97
N ASN A 34 5.57 -10.70 -8.03
CA ASN A 34 4.11 -10.80 -8.10
C ASN A 34 3.44 -9.43 -7.98
N LEU A 35 3.93 -8.58 -7.06
CA LEU A 35 3.44 -7.21 -6.91
C LEU A 35 3.74 -6.39 -8.17
N GLN A 36 4.93 -6.52 -8.74
CA GLN A 36 5.30 -5.77 -9.92
C GLN A 36 4.54 -6.23 -11.16
N THR A 37 4.32 -7.53 -11.31
CA THR A 37 3.45 -8.10 -12.33
C THR A 37 2.01 -7.60 -12.16
N ALA A 38 1.52 -7.46 -10.92
CA ALA A 38 0.18 -6.92 -10.67
C ALA A 38 0.06 -5.44 -11.03
N LEU A 39 1.09 -4.64 -10.73
CA LEU A 39 1.15 -3.23 -11.11
C LEU A 39 1.27 -3.04 -12.63
N SER A 40 2.13 -3.81 -13.30
CA SER A 40 2.29 -3.76 -14.77
C SER A 40 1.04 -4.20 -15.52
N ASN A 41 0.29 -5.16 -14.98
CA ASN A 41 -0.97 -5.62 -15.57
C ASN A 41 -2.17 -4.73 -15.19
N GLY A 42 -1.97 -3.63 -14.45
CA GLY A 42 -3.04 -2.73 -14.00
C GLY A 42 -4.05 -3.39 -13.04
N ARG A 43 -3.72 -4.53 -12.44
CA ARG A 43 -4.59 -5.24 -11.47
C ARG A 43 -4.66 -4.51 -10.13
N ILE A 44 -3.64 -3.70 -9.84
CA ILE A 44 -3.53 -2.82 -8.69
C ILE A 44 -2.69 -1.61 -9.12
N ASN A 45 -2.89 -0.47 -8.48
CA ASN A 45 -2.01 0.70 -8.65
C ASN A 45 -1.19 0.96 -7.36
N SER A 46 -0.16 1.78 -7.45
CA SER A 46 0.73 2.08 -6.33
C SER A 46 -0.01 2.72 -5.17
N VAL A 47 -1.00 3.60 -5.43
CA VAL A 47 -1.84 4.22 -4.40
C VAL A 47 -2.65 3.18 -3.60
N GLN A 48 -3.25 2.20 -4.28
CA GLN A 48 -4.00 1.11 -3.64
C GLN A 48 -3.06 0.19 -2.87
N LEU A 49 -1.87 -0.07 -3.41
CA LEU A 49 -0.88 -0.92 -2.77
C LEU A 49 -0.39 -0.31 -1.45
N ILE A 50 -0.05 0.98 -1.42
CA ILE A 50 0.36 1.66 -0.17
C ILE A 50 -0.80 1.78 0.81
N ALA A 51 -2.03 2.04 0.34
CA ALA A 51 -3.21 2.09 1.21
C ALA A 51 -3.42 0.76 1.95
N LYS A 52 -3.30 -0.37 1.25
CA LYS A 52 -3.36 -1.72 1.87
C LYS A 52 -2.27 -1.93 2.93
N HIS A 53 -1.05 -1.45 2.70
CA HIS A 53 0.03 -1.54 3.69
C HIS A 53 -0.24 -0.68 4.92
N ILE A 54 -0.68 0.57 4.74
CA ILE A 54 -0.98 1.48 5.84
C ILE A 54 -2.13 0.94 6.71
N ILE A 55 -3.15 0.32 6.10
CA ILE A 55 -4.24 -0.33 6.86
C ILE A 55 -3.68 -1.44 7.77
N ARG A 56 -2.72 -2.23 7.28
CA ARG A 56 -2.07 -3.27 8.08
C ARG A 56 -1.24 -2.67 9.21
N VAL A 57 -0.48 -1.61 8.93
CA VAL A 57 0.25 -0.86 9.95
C VAL A 57 -0.71 -0.36 11.03
N ALA A 58 -1.80 0.31 10.65
CA ALA A 58 -2.79 0.81 11.60
C ALA A 58 -3.38 -0.33 12.46
N ARG A 59 -3.64 -1.49 11.86
CA ARG A 59 -4.21 -2.66 12.55
C ARG A 59 -3.23 -3.35 13.48
N PHE A 60 -2.00 -3.59 13.05
CA PHE A 60 -1.04 -4.43 13.80
C PHE A 60 -0.01 -3.62 14.58
N ASP A 61 0.44 -2.50 14.03
CA ASP A 61 1.49 -1.67 14.62
C ASP A 61 0.94 -0.69 15.66
N ARG A 62 -0.26 -0.12 15.44
CA ARG A 62 -0.82 0.93 16.32
C ARG A 62 -1.95 0.47 17.23
N ARG A 63 -2.87 -0.36 16.72
CA ARG A 63 -4.08 -0.76 17.46
C ARG A 63 -4.06 -2.21 17.94
N GLY A 64 -3.16 -3.03 17.40
CA GLY A 64 -3.09 -4.47 17.62
C GLY A 64 -2.04 -4.84 18.67
N PRO A 65 -1.14 -5.80 18.42
CA PRO A 65 -0.05 -6.15 19.34
C PRO A 65 0.97 -5.02 19.58
N CYS A 66 0.72 -3.81 19.07
CA CYS A 66 1.49 -2.59 19.29
C CYS A 66 2.99 -2.78 19.08
N SER A 67 3.36 -3.43 17.97
CA SER A 67 4.76 -3.78 17.69
C SER A 67 5.69 -2.58 17.56
N ASN A 68 5.16 -1.35 17.35
CA ASN A 68 5.91 -0.11 17.21
C ASN A 68 7.11 -0.22 16.22
N ALA A 69 6.94 -1.02 15.17
CA ALA A 69 7.95 -1.28 14.15
C ALA A 69 8.18 -0.06 13.24
N LEU A 70 7.18 0.81 13.07
CA LEU A 70 7.33 2.05 12.32
C LEU A 70 7.48 3.26 13.25
N VAL A 71 8.65 3.89 13.24
CA VAL A 71 8.88 5.09 14.05
C VAL A 71 8.18 6.30 13.42
N VAL A 72 8.35 6.49 12.12
CA VAL A 72 7.81 7.62 11.36
C VAL A 72 7.14 7.11 10.09
N LEU A 73 5.93 7.62 9.81
CA LEU A 73 5.25 7.42 8.53
C LEU A 73 5.45 8.68 7.69
N ASN A 74 5.94 8.54 6.45
CA ASN A 74 6.04 9.66 5.53
C ASN A 74 4.63 10.19 5.19
N SER A 75 4.41 11.50 5.35
CA SER A 75 3.11 12.15 5.06
C SER A 75 2.80 12.19 3.58
N ASN A 76 3.82 12.16 2.72
CA ASN A 76 3.72 12.35 1.27
C ASN A 76 3.65 11.01 0.53
N VAL A 77 3.39 9.90 1.24
CA VAL A 77 3.38 8.54 0.67
C VAL A 77 2.36 8.39 -0.46
N PHE A 78 1.21 9.07 -0.37
CA PHE A 78 0.20 9.01 -1.41
C PHE A 78 0.59 9.83 -2.65
N ASP A 79 1.24 10.98 -2.46
CA ASP A 79 1.73 11.81 -3.57
C ASP A 79 2.84 11.10 -4.35
N HIS A 80 3.75 10.43 -3.64
CA HIS A 80 4.80 9.61 -4.26
C HIS A 80 4.20 8.41 -5.01
N ALA A 81 3.20 7.75 -4.43
CA ALA A 81 2.52 6.64 -5.08
C ALA A 81 1.77 7.09 -6.34
N GLN A 82 1.06 8.22 -6.28
CA GLN A 82 0.37 8.80 -7.43
C GLN A 82 1.37 9.19 -8.53
N SER A 83 2.49 9.81 -8.19
CA SER A 83 3.53 10.16 -9.16
C SER A 83 4.09 8.94 -9.89
N SER A 84 4.19 7.79 -9.20
CA SER A 84 4.62 6.52 -9.81
C SER A 84 3.56 5.94 -10.75
N ASP A 85 2.28 6.03 -10.37
CA ASP A 85 1.16 5.64 -11.24
C ASP A 85 1.11 6.52 -12.50
N ASP A 86 1.24 7.85 -12.35
CA ASP A 86 1.26 8.81 -13.46
C ASP A 86 2.46 8.55 -14.41
N PHE A 87 3.64 8.26 -13.84
CA PHE A 87 4.82 7.90 -14.64
C PHE A 87 4.59 6.65 -15.48
N ARG A 88 3.91 5.65 -14.90
CA ARG A 88 3.58 4.39 -15.58
C ARG A 88 2.58 4.60 -16.72
N ASP A 89 1.59 5.47 -16.51
CA ASP A 89 0.60 5.82 -17.52
C ASP A 89 1.23 6.57 -18.71
N ILE A 90 2.19 7.48 -18.43
CA ILE A 90 2.87 8.27 -19.48
C ILE A 90 3.90 7.44 -20.24
N LYS A 91 4.73 6.65 -19.55
CA LYS A 91 5.81 5.88 -20.17
C LYS A 91 5.38 4.50 -20.68
N GLY A 92 4.21 4.00 -20.26
CA GLY A 92 3.73 2.66 -20.56
C GLY A 92 4.61 1.53 -20.00
N SER A 93 5.56 1.84 -19.11
CA SER A 93 6.54 0.89 -18.59
C SER A 93 7.02 1.29 -17.20
N VAL A 94 7.54 0.31 -16.48
CA VAL A 94 8.06 0.47 -15.13
C VAL A 94 9.49 1.02 -15.20
N GLY A 95 9.76 2.16 -14.54
CA GLY A 95 11.08 2.82 -14.57
C GLY A 95 12.21 2.05 -13.88
N SER A 96 11.90 1.21 -12.89
CA SER A 96 12.85 0.35 -12.18
C SER A 96 12.15 -0.88 -11.56
N ALA A 97 12.91 -1.89 -11.16
CA ALA A 97 12.35 -3.11 -10.55
C ALA A 97 11.55 -2.85 -9.25
N LEU A 98 11.80 -1.72 -8.58
CA LEU A 98 11.13 -1.34 -7.33
C LEU A 98 10.18 -0.14 -7.48
N GLU A 99 9.97 0.33 -8.70
CA GLU A 99 9.14 1.51 -8.98
C GLU A 99 7.69 1.27 -8.57
N GLY A 100 7.21 2.12 -7.66
CA GLY A 100 5.84 2.08 -7.15
C GLY A 100 5.59 1.06 -6.04
N LEU A 101 6.62 0.38 -5.55
CA LEU A 101 6.52 -0.54 -4.42
C LEU A 101 6.75 0.17 -3.08
N PRO A 102 5.91 -0.08 -2.06
CA PRO A 102 6.12 0.47 -0.73
C PRO A 102 7.29 -0.22 -0.02
N GLY A 103 8.12 0.57 0.65
CA GLY A 103 9.27 0.07 1.41
C GLY A 103 9.41 0.78 2.76
N THR A 104 10.27 0.21 3.61
CA THR A 104 10.64 0.81 4.90
C THR A 104 12.15 0.98 4.95
N LEU A 105 12.61 2.05 5.60
CA LEU A 105 14.02 2.32 5.80
C LEU A 105 14.32 2.26 7.29
N LYS A 106 15.49 1.69 7.63
CA LYS A 106 15.99 1.72 8.99
C LYS A 106 16.32 3.16 9.35
N LEU A 107 15.64 3.68 10.36
CA LEU A 107 15.97 4.99 10.90
C LEU A 107 17.34 4.90 11.59
N ARG A 108 18.30 5.70 11.09
CA ARG A 108 19.54 6.01 11.79
C ARG A 108 19.44 7.50 12.12
N TRP A 109 19.61 7.83 13.40
CA TRP A 109 19.75 9.23 13.80
C TRP A 109 21.04 9.77 13.18
N LEU A 110 20.93 10.87 12.46
CA LEU A 110 22.10 11.69 12.12
C LEU A 110 22.42 12.49 13.39
N ASP A 111 23.61 12.27 13.93
CA ASP A 111 24.19 13.12 14.98
C ASP A 111 24.51 14.52 14.45
#